data_AF-N9KN20-F1
#
_entry.id   AF-N9KN20-F1
#
_cell.length_a   1.000
_cell.length_b   1.000
_cell.length_c   1.000
_cell.angle_alpha   90.00
_cell.angle_beta   90.00
_cell.angle_gamma   90.00
#
_symmetry.space_group_name_H-M   'P 1'
#
loop_
_entity.id
_entity.type
_entity.pdbx_description
1 polymer ?
#
loop_
_entity_poly.entity_id
_entity_poly.type
_entity_poly.pdbx_seq_one_letter_code
_entity_poly.pdbx_strand_id
1 'polypeptide(L)' 'MLLLQERHACRLYAKSGRGMELEAQVGWRTGWIETPQADIVVFSLNIQMHSHMDPAIRLDILQQALAELGLYPKAEQEGK' A
#
# COMPACT_ATOMS: atom_id res chain seq x y z
N MET A 1 1.14 -9.20 10.18
CA MET A 1 0.81 -8.00 9.37
C MET A 1 0.43 -6.87 10.30
N LEU A 2 0.66 -5.62 9.94
CA LEU A 2 0.36 -4.46 10.79
C LEU A 2 -0.83 -3.69 10.21
N LEU A 3 -1.72 -3.18 11.08
CA LEU A 3 -2.68 -2.15 10.69
C LEU A 3 -1.90 -0.88 10.36
N LEU A 4 -2.00 -0.43 9.12
CA LEU A 4 -1.29 0.76 8.67
C LEU A 4 -2.16 2.00 8.80
N GLN A 5 -3.43 1.88 8.37
CA GLN A 5 -4.36 3.00 8.29
C GLN A 5 -5.80 2.51 8.38
N GLU A 6 -6.67 3.36 8.91
CA GLU A 6 -8.11 3.22 8.88
C GLU A 6 -8.73 4.49 8.30
N ARG A 7 -9.62 4.36 7.31
CA ARG A 7 -10.35 5.48 6.66
C ARG A 7 -11.77 5.06 6.37
N HIS A 8 -12.76 5.83 6.82
CA HIS A 8 -14.19 5.51 6.64
C HIS A 8 -14.53 4.04 6.94
N ALA A 9 -14.05 3.53 8.08
CA ALA A 9 -14.18 2.13 8.49
C ALA A 9 -13.54 1.06 7.57
N CYS A 10 -12.80 1.46 6.53
CA CYS A 10 -11.91 0.56 5.79
C CYS A 10 -10.55 0.46 6.49
N ARG A 11 -10.09 -0.77 6.78
CA ARG A 11 -8.80 -1.01 7.43
C ARG A 11 -7.78 -1.59 6.46
N LEU A 12 -6.61 -0.95 6.36
CA LEU A 12 -5.51 -1.39 5.51
C LEU A 12 -4.45 -2.09 6.34
N TYR A 13 -4.28 -3.40 6.14
CA TYR A 13 -3.23 -4.20 6.77
C TYR A 13 -2.16 -4.53 5.74
N ALA A 14 -0.88 -4.31 6.04
CA ALA A 14 0.19 -4.76 5.15
C ALA A 14 1.55 -4.88 5.84
N LYS A 15 2.48 -5.55 5.15
CA LYS A 15 3.91 -5.53 5.45
C LYS A 15 4.68 -5.10 4.21
N SER A 16 5.67 -4.26 4.41
CA SER A 16 6.64 -3.88 3.38
C SER A 16 7.90 -4.74 3.45
N GLY A 17 8.57 -4.86 2.31
CA GLY A 17 9.95 -5.34 2.25
C GLY A 17 10.68 -4.85 0.99
N ARG A 18 12.01 -4.90 1.06
CA ARG A 18 12.93 -4.46 0.03
C ARG A 18 14.08 -5.46 -0.03
N GLY A 19 14.26 -6.12 -1.17
CA GLY A 19 15.43 -6.95 -1.44
C GLY A 19 16.58 -6.06 -1.90
N MET A 20 17.59 -5.86 -1.06
CA MET A 20 18.71 -4.94 -1.34
C MET A 20 19.94 -5.61 -1.97
N GLU A 21 20.03 -6.94 -1.93
CA GLU A 21 21.20 -7.71 -2.42
C GLU A 21 21.19 -7.99 -3.93
N LEU A 22 20.18 -7.49 -4.64
CA LEU A 22 19.99 -7.76 -6.07
C LEU A 22 20.34 -6.52 -6.90
N GLU A 23 20.99 -6.70 -8.06
CA GLU A 23 21.28 -5.61 -9.01
C GLU A 23 20.01 -4.85 -9.42
N ALA A 24 18.89 -5.58 -9.54
CA ALA A 24 17.55 -5.01 -9.61
C ALA A 24 16.86 -5.20 -8.25
N GLN A 25 16.94 -4.19 -7.39
CA GLN A 25 16.28 -4.25 -6.09
C GLN A 25 14.77 -4.40 -6.26
N VAL A 26 14.16 -5.30 -5.50
CA VAL A 26 12.71 -5.51 -5.53
C VAL A 26 12.07 -4.90 -4.29
N GLY A 27 11.03 -4.10 -4.49
CA GLY A 27 10.19 -3.55 -3.44
C GLY A 27 8.83 -4.22 -3.44
N TRP A 28 8.39 -4.71 -2.27
CA TRP A 28 7.05 -5.25 -2.11
C TRP A 28 6.27 -4.59 -0.98
N ARG A 29 4.96 -4.63 -1.13
CA ARG A 29 4.00 -4.37 -0.07
C ARG A 29 2.80 -5.30 -0.25
N THR A 30 2.62 -6.23 0.67
CA THR A 30 1.63 -7.30 0.59
C THR A 30 0.72 -7.24 1.79
N GLY A 31 -0.58 -7.44 1.57
CA GLY A 31 -1.57 -7.21 2.61
C GLY A 31 -3.01 -7.41 2.13
N TRP A 32 -3.94 -6.85 2.91
CA TRP A 32 -5.36 -6.84 2.59
C TRP A 32 -6.05 -5.58 3.08
N ILE A 33 -7.22 -5.30 2.51
CA ILE A 33 -8.20 -4.34 3.01
C ILE A 33 -9.33 -5.14 3.65
N GLU A 34 -9.77 -4.71 4.83
CA GLU A 34 -11.08 -5.07 5.39
C GLU A 34 -12.05 -3.92 5.09
N THR A 35 -13.13 -4.22 4.35
CA THR A 35 -14.20 -3.25 4.04
C THR A 35 -15.13 -3.07 5.25
N PRO A 36 -15.99 -2.03 5.28
CA PRO A 36 -16.99 -1.86 6.32
C PRO A 36 -17.98 -3.04 6.40
N GLN A 37 -18.17 -3.76 5.29
CA GLN A 37 -18.99 -4.96 5.19
C GLN A 37 -18.27 -6.24 5.64
N ALA A 38 -17.04 -6.12 6.14
CA ALA A 38 -16.15 -7.23 6.52
C ALA A 38 -15.68 -8.11 5.35
N ASP A 39 -15.78 -7.62 4.10
CA ASP A 39 -15.14 -8.28 2.96
C ASP A 39 -13.63 -8.08 3.02
N ILE A 40 -12.89 -9.10 2.61
CA ILE A 40 -11.43 -9.07 2.55
C ILE A 40 -10.98 -9.00 1.10
N VAL A 41 -10.22 -7.96 0.76
CA VAL A 41 -9.57 -7.84 -0.56
C VAL A 41 -8.06 -7.91 -0.37
N VAL A 42 -7.45 -9.00 -0.86
CA VAL A 42 -5.99 -9.21 -0.79
C VAL A 42 -5.27 -8.54 -1.94
N PHE A 43 -4.06 -8.03 -1.68
CA PHE A 43 -3.21 -7.41 -2.70
C PHE A 43 -1.73 -7.73 -2.48
N SER A 44 -0.95 -7.59 -3.56
CA SER A 44 0.50 -7.61 -3.49
C SER A 44 1.07 -6.65 -4.52
N LEU A 45 1.71 -5.57 -4.05
CA LEU A 45 2.51 -4.70 -4.90
C LEU A 45 3.91 -5.30 -5.04
N ASN A 46 4.40 -5.40 -6.27
CA ASN A 46 5.78 -5.72 -6.60
C ASN A 46 6.28 -4.67 -7.61
N ILE A 47 7.36 -3.98 -7.26
CA ILE A 47 7.99 -2.98 -8.14
C ILE A 47 9.50 -3.13 -8.12
N GLN A 48 10.13 -2.83 -9.24
CA GLN A 48 11.57 -2.59 -9.27
C GLN A 48 11.87 -1.29 -8.51
N MET A 49 12.86 -1.34 -7.63
CA MET A 49 13.35 -0.22 -6.83
C MET A 49 14.75 0.18 -7.29
N HIS A 50 15.07 1.45 -7.13
CA HIS A 50 16.42 1.99 -7.32
C HIS A 50 16.90 2.63 -6.01
N SER A 51 18.21 2.76 -5.84
CA SER A 51 18.84 3.29 -4.61
C SER A 51 18.27 4.65 -4.18
N HIS A 52 17.97 5.52 -5.14
CA HIS A 52 17.49 6.89 -4.91
C HIS A 52 15.96 7.01 -4.76
N MET A 53 15.20 5.91 -4.87
CA MET A 53 13.75 5.96 -4.65
C MET A 53 13.44 6.08 -3.16
N ASP A 54 12.49 6.97 -2.85
CA ASP A 54 11.90 7.07 -1.53
C ASP A 54 11.24 5.73 -1.15
N PRO A 55 11.57 5.12 0.01
CA PRO A 55 10.89 3.92 0.49
C PRO A 55 9.37 4.03 0.59
N ALA A 56 8.83 5.25 0.73
CA ALA A 56 7.39 5.58 0.79
C ALA A 56 6.66 5.34 -0.53
N ILE A 57 7.35 5.35 -1.68
CA ILE A 57 6.74 5.19 -3.01
C ILE A 57 5.87 3.92 -3.13
N ARG A 58 6.25 2.86 -2.42
CA ARG A 58 5.49 1.60 -2.36
C ARG A 58 4.13 1.76 -1.68
N LEU A 59 4.03 2.63 -0.67
CA LEU A 59 2.76 2.92 0.00
C LEU A 59 1.92 3.87 -0.86
N ASP A 60 2.56 4.87 -1.48
CA ASP A 60 1.87 5.88 -2.30
C ASP A 60 1.23 5.24 -3.54
N ILE A 61 2.01 4.43 -4.29
CA ILE A 61 1.50 3.68 -5.46
C ILE A 61 0.36 2.75 -5.04
N LEU A 62 0.52 2.04 -3.92
CA LEU A 62 -0.50 1.13 -3.42
C LEU A 62 -1.80 1.87 -3.10
N GLN A 63 -1.74 2.96 -2.32
CA GLN A 63 -2.94 3.73 -1.95
C GLN A 63 -3.60 4.37 -3.17
N GLN A 64 -2.81 4.90 -4.11
CA GLN A 64 -3.33 5.43 -5.35
C GLN A 64 -4.07 4.34 -6.13
N ALA A 65 -3.45 3.18 -6.36
CA ALA A 65 -4.04 2.08 -7.11
C ALA A 65 -5.33 1.55 -6.45
N LEU A 66 -5.31 1.35 -5.13
CA LEU A 66 -6.50 0.90 -4.39
C LEU A 66 -7.64 1.92 -4.47
N ALA A 67 -7.32 3.21 -4.48
CA ALA A 67 -8.32 4.26 -4.63
C ALA A 67 -8.89 4.36 -6.06
N GLU A 68 -8.05 4.26 -7.08
CA GLU A 68 -8.51 4.25 -8.49
C GLU A 68 -9.35 2.99 -8.80
N LEU A 69 -9.14 1.89 -8.08
CA LEU A 69 -9.97 0.68 -8.16
C LEU A 69 -11.26 0.76 -7.30
N GLY A 70 -11.46 1.83 -6.54
CA GLY A 70 -12.62 1.98 -5.64
C GLY A 70 -12.59 1.03 -4.43
N LEU A 71 -11.42 0.49 -4.08
CA LEU A 71 -11.25 -0.49 -3.00
C LEU A 71 -10.83 0.15 -1.67
N TYR A 72 -10.22 1.33 -1.71
CA TYR A 72 -9.80 2.05 -0.50
C TYR A 72 -9.94 3.57 -0.69
N PRO A 73 -10.44 4.32 0.30
CA PRO A 73 -10.62 5.77 0.16
C PRO A 73 -9.30 6.53 -0.08
N LYS A 74 -9.37 7.56 -0.95
CA LYS A 74 -8.26 8.51 -1.15
C LYS A 74 -7.88 9.16 0.18
N ALA A 75 -6.61 9.56 0.30
CA ALA A 75 -6.20 10.36 1.44
C ALA A 75 -7.00 11.67 1.44
N GLU A 76 -7.57 12.03 2.58
CA GLU A 76 -8.14 13.36 2.75
C GLU A 76 -7.01 14.37 2.54
N GLN A 77 -7.18 15.28 1.58
CA GLN A 77 -6.27 16.40 1.49
C GLN A 77 -6.64 17.35 2.63
N GLU A 78 -5.78 17.46 3.63
CA GLU A 78 -5.91 18.52 4.63
C GLU A 78 -5.97 19.85 3.86
N GLY A 79 -7.12 20.50 3.91
CA GLY A 79 -7.31 21.82 3.30
C GLY A 79 -6.26 22.77 3.85
N LYS A 80 -5.44 23.33 2.96
CA LYS A 80 -4.55 24.46 3.28
C LYS A 80 -5.36 25.68 3.68
#